data_AF-A0AAW8KPT7-F1
#
_entry.id   AF-A0AAW8KPT7-F1
#
_cell.length_a   1.000
_cell.length_b   1.000
_cell.length_c   1.000
_cell.angle_alpha   90.00
_cell.angle_beta   90.00
_cell.angle_gamma   90.00
#
_symmetry.space_group_name_H-M   'P 1'
#
loop_
_entity.id
_entity.type
_entity.pdbx_description
1 polymer ?
#
loop_
_entity_poly.entity_id
_entity_poly.type
_entity_poly.pdbx_seq_one_letter_code
_entity_poly.pdbx_strand_id
1 'polypeptide(L)'
;KFNGKSLLLTPRQIEILTILALGPHGLTLEHLYQALYGERKVSMGTLKAEMSQLRDILGGLLGSRPYRLLVHVEADFLQAEQALDAGYAASALQLYTGVFLAKTESPFLCAWRDCLESRLSDAIFKTQETDLLLKHLAHFP
;
A
#
# COMPACT_ATOMS: atom_id res chain seq x y z
N LYS A 1 8.12 -2.88 10.70
CA LYS A 1 9.02 -3.80 11.46
C LYS A 1 8.54 -5.23 11.25
N PHE A 2 9.42 -6.23 11.35
CA PHE A 2 9.08 -7.65 11.24
C PHE A 2 9.73 -8.40 12.40
N ASN A 3 8.95 -9.15 13.19
CA ASN A 3 9.41 -9.78 14.44
C ASN A 3 10.19 -8.82 15.36
N GLY A 4 9.68 -7.59 15.52
CA GLY A 4 10.31 -6.55 16.33
C GLY A 4 11.54 -5.87 15.70
N LYS A 5 12.05 -6.36 14.56
CA LYS A 5 13.24 -5.83 13.87
C LYS A 5 12.87 -4.93 12.70
N SER A 6 13.70 -3.93 12.41
CA SER A 6 13.59 -3.16 11.17
C SER A 6 14.20 -3.97 10.02
N LEU A 7 13.44 -4.13 8.94
CA LEU A 7 13.94 -4.75 7.72
C LEU A 7 14.50 -3.66 6.81
N LEU A 8 15.67 -3.91 6.22
CA LEU A 8 16.19 -3.09 5.13
C LEU A 8 15.59 -3.62 3.83
N LEU A 9 14.62 -2.90 3.29
CA LEU A 9 13.93 -3.24 2.06
C LEU A 9 14.19 -2.18 1.00
N THR A 10 14.33 -2.61 -0.25
CA THR A 10 14.38 -1.66 -1.37
C THR A 10 13.00 -1.01 -1.57
N PRO A 11 12.90 0.18 -2.20
CA PRO A 11 11.61 0.78 -2.53
C PRO A 11 10.70 -0.18 -3.30
N ARG A 12 11.27 -0.98 -4.21
CA ARG A 12 10.56 -1.98 -5.00
C ARG A 12 9.98 -3.10 -4.13
N GLN A 13 10.74 -3.56 -3.14
CA GLN A 13 10.30 -4.58 -2.20
C GLN A 13 9.18 -4.06 -1.30
N ILE A 14 9.26 -2.80 -0.87
CA ILE A 14 8.20 -2.13 -0.13
C ILE A 14 6.91 -2.12 -0.97
N GLU A 15 6.98 -1.69 -2.24
CA GLU A 15 5.82 -1.70 -3.14
C GLU A 15 5.21 -3.09 -3.29
N ILE A 16 6.04 -4.13 -3.48
CA ILE A 16 5.56 -5.52 -3.59
C ILE A 16 4.80 -5.94 -2.32
N LEU A 17 5.39 -5.71 -1.15
CA LEU A 17 4.75 -6.07 0.13
C LEU A 17 3.46 -5.28 0.34
N THR A 18 3.43 -4.01 -0.02
CA THR A 18 2.24 -3.17 0.04
C THR A 18 1.11 -3.70 -0.86
N ILE A 19 1.41 -4.05 -2.11
CA ILE A 19 0.42 -4.64 -3.03
C ILE A 19 -0.13 -5.95 -2.46
N LEU A 20 0.74 -6.79 -1.89
CA LEU A 20 0.31 -8.05 -1.28
C LEU A 20 -0.49 -7.85 0.02
N ALA A 21 -0.21 -6.79 0.77
CA ALA A 21 -0.98 -6.42 1.96
C ALA A 21 -2.39 -5.92 1.60
N LEU A 22 -2.50 -5.13 0.52
CA LEU A 22 -3.79 -4.67 -0.04
C LEU A 22 -4.58 -5.81 -0.73
N GLY A 23 -3.90 -6.89 -1.12
CA GLY A 23 -4.50 -8.07 -1.77
C GLY A 23 -4.38 -9.35 -0.94
N PRO A 24 -5.10 -9.50 0.19
CA PRO A 24 -4.92 -10.64 1.12
C PRO A 24 -5.27 -12.00 0.51
N HIS A 25 -6.11 -12.05 -0.53
CA HIS A 25 -6.42 -13.27 -1.27
C HIS A 25 -5.22 -13.82 -2.07
N GLY A 26 -4.22 -12.98 -2.29
CA GLY A 26 -3.00 -13.28 -3.02
C GLY A 26 -3.09 -12.98 -4.52
N LEU A 27 -1.91 -12.84 -5.13
CA LEU A 27 -1.75 -12.52 -6.54
C LEU A 27 -0.89 -13.56 -7.26
N THR A 28 -1.22 -13.85 -8.51
CA THR A 28 -0.31 -14.60 -9.40
C THR A 28 0.92 -13.72 -9.72
N LEU A 29 2.00 -14.34 -10.21
CA LEU A 29 3.18 -13.59 -10.64
C LEU A 29 2.83 -12.54 -11.71
N GLU A 30 1.93 -12.89 -12.62
CA GLU A 30 1.49 -12.03 -13.72
C GLU A 30 0.64 -10.86 -13.22
N HIS A 31 -0.32 -11.09 -12.32
CA HIS A 31 -1.10 -10.00 -11.74
C HIS A 31 -0.24 -9.08 -10.88
N LEU A 32 0.71 -9.63 -10.12
CA LEU A 32 1.67 -8.82 -9.38
C LEU A 32 2.56 -7.99 -10.32
N TYR A 33 3.00 -8.58 -11.43
CA TYR A 33 3.75 -7.86 -12.46
C TYR A 33 2.95 -6.69 -13.03
N GLN A 34 1.69 -6.92 -13.41
CA GLN A 34 0.81 -5.89 -13.94
C GLN A 34 0.54 -4.78 -12.91
N ALA A 35 0.27 -5.15 -11.66
CA ALA A 35 0.05 -4.20 -10.58
C ALA A 35 1.29 -3.31 -10.33
N LEU A 36 2.48 -3.89 -10.42
CA LEU A 36 3.74 -3.22 -10.08
C LEU A 36 4.34 -2.43 -11.25
N TYR A 37 4.31 -2.98 -12.46
CA TYR A 37 4.98 -2.41 -13.63
C TYR A 37 4.03 -1.86 -14.69
N GLY A 38 2.81 -2.41 -14.79
CA GLY A 38 1.88 -2.09 -15.88
C GLY A 38 2.50 -2.35 -17.24
N GLU A 39 2.45 -1.36 -18.12
CA GLU A 39 3.01 -1.43 -19.48
C GLU A 39 4.54 -1.29 -19.53
N ARG A 40 5.20 -1.02 -18.40
CA ARG A 40 6.66 -0.90 -18.36
C ARG A 40 7.30 -2.23 -18.76
N LYS A 41 8.34 -2.13 -19.58
CA LYS A 41 9.11 -3.29 -20.07
C LYS A 41 10.17 -3.70 -19.05
N VAL A 42 9.75 -4.43 -18.02
CA VAL A 42 10.64 -5.06 -17.04
C VAL A 42 10.64 -6.57 -17.24
N SER A 43 11.77 -7.23 -17.03
CA SER A 43 11.80 -8.68 -17.18
C SER A 43 11.02 -9.36 -16.05
N MET A 44 10.26 -10.42 -16.38
CA MET A 44 9.65 -11.28 -15.34
C MET A 44 10.69 -11.91 -14.41
N GLY A 45 11.94 -12.08 -14.89
CA GLY A 45 13.07 -12.56 -14.08
C GLY A 45 13.40 -11.61 -12.93
N THR A 46 13.32 -10.30 -13.16
CA THR A 46 13.54 -9.27 -12.14
C THR A 46 12.53 -9.41 -11.00
N LEU A 47 11.24 -9.55 -11.33
CA LEU A 47 10.20 -9.76 -10.30
C LEU A 47 10.44 -11.07 -9.53
N LYS A 48 10.79 -12.16 -10.22
CA LYS A 48 11.10 -13.44 -9.56
C LYS A 48 12.27 -13.31 -8.59
N ALA A 49 13.30 -12.55 -8.95
CA ALA A 49 14.45 -12.32 -8.07
C ALA A 49 14.04 -11.55 -6.81
N GLU A 50 13.27 -10.46 -6.94
CA GLU A 50 12.74 -9.70 -5.80
C GLU A 50 11.87 -10.58 -4.89
N MET A 51 10.98 -11.40 -5.48
CA MET A 51 10.15 -12.33 -4.72
C MET A 51 10.97 -13.40 -3.98
N SER A 52 12.06 -13.87 -4.57
CA SER A 52 12.96 -14.81 -3.89
C SER A 52 13.65 -14.14 -2.70
N GLN A 53 14.18 -12.93 -2.89
CA GLN A 53 14.84 -12.18 -1.82
C GLN A 53 13.86 -11.87 -0.67
N LEU A 54 12.63 -11.45 -0.98
CA LEU A 54 11.59 -11.22 0.01
C LEU A 54 11.24 -12.49 0.79
N ARG A 55 11.17 -13.64 0.12
CA ARG A 55 10.91 -14.92 0.78
C ARG A 55 12.01 -15.29 1.77
N ASP A 56 13.26 -15.02 1.42
CA ASP A 56 14.41 -15.29 2.28
C ASP A 56 14.41 -14.35 3.49
N ILE A 57 14.10 -13.05 3.27
CA ILE A 57 13.98 -12.05 4.34
C ILE A 57 12.83 -12.38 5.31
N LEU A 58 11.69 -12.80 4.79
CA LEU A 58 10.48 -13.12 5.57
C LEU A 58 10.49 -14.54 6.13
N GLY A 59 11.52 -15.35 5.85
CA GLY A 59 11.67 -16.69 6.43
C GLY A 59 10.53 -17.65 6.07
N GLY A 60 10.01 -17.60 4.83
CA GLY A 60 8.95 -18.51 4.37
C GLY A 60 7.52 -18.07 4.69
N LEU A 61 7.33 -16.88 5.26
CA LEU A 61 6.00 -16.29 5.51
C LEU A 61 5.36 -15.64 4.27
N LEU A 62 5.94 -15.88 3.10
CA LEU A 62 5.42 -15.52 1.80
C LEU A 62 4.90 -16.79 1.12
N GLY A 63 3.58 -16.91 1.03
CA GLY A 63 2.93 -17.99 0.32
C GLY A 63 3.32 -18.00 -1.16
N SER A 64 3.36 -19.18 -1.76
CA SER A 64 3.64 -19.34 -3.19
C SER A 64 2.40 -19.85 -3.92
N ARG A 65 2.02 -19.15 -5.01
CA ARG A 65 0.93 -19.54 -5.93
C ARG A 65 -0.45 -19.74 -5.26
N PRO A 66 -1.22 -18.65 -5.04
CA PRO A 66 -0.86 -17.25 -5.29
C PRO A 66 0.13 -16.72 -4.24
N TYR A 67 0.90 -15.70 -4.62
CA TYR A 67 1.74 -14.96 -3.68
C TYR A 67 0.86 -14.19 -2.71
N ARG A 68 1.05 -14.43 -1.42
CA ARG A 68 0.32 -13.75 -0.33
C ARG A 68 1.16 -13.70 0.93
N LEU A 69 0.90 -12.73 1.78
CA LEU A 69 1.52 -12.67 3.10
C LEU A 69 0.77 -13.64 4.02
N LEU A 70 1.51 -14.57 4.64
CA LEU A 70 0.97 -15.57 5.58
C LEU A 70 1.03 -15.08 7.03
N VAL A 71 1.26 -13.79 7.22
CA VAL A 71 1.35 -13.12 8.50
C VAL A 71 0.32 -12.01 8.58
N HIS A 72 -0.06 -11.67 9.80
CA HIS A 72 -0.80 -10.45 10.04
C HIS A 72 0.07 -9.25 9.67
N VAL A 73 -0.48 -8.36 8.85
CA VAL A 73 0.18 -7.12 8.42
C VAL A 73 -0.55 -5.98 9.11
N GLU A 74 0.19 -5.27 9.95
CA GLU A 74 -0.26 -4.00 10.50
C GLU A 74 0.36 -2.87 9.68
N ALA A 75 -0.50 -2.02 9.14
CA ALA A 75 -0.07 -0.82 8.44
C ALA A 75 -1.08 0.32 8.63
N ASP A 76 -0.56 1.53 8.73
CA ASP A 76 -1.32 2.78 8.81
C ASP A 76 -2.31 2.92 7.65
N PHE A 77 -1.90 2.58 6.43
CA PHE A 77 -2.74 2.67 5.24
C PHE A 77 -3.91 1.67 5.25
N LEU A 78 -3.73 0.48 5.82
CA LEU A 78 -4.81 -0.49 6.01
C LEU A 78 -5.80 0.00 7.08
N GLN A 79 -5.29 0.61 8.15
CA GLN A 79 -6.13 1.19 9.19
C GLN A 79 -6.91 2.40 8.68
N ALA A 80 -6.31 3.22 7.81
CA ALA A 80 -6.98 4.35 7.17
C ALA A 80 -8.13 3.88 6.27
N GLU A 81 -7.91 2.84 5.47
CA GLU A 81 -8.96 2.23 4.63
C GLU A 81 -10.12 1.69 5.49
N GLN A 82 -9.82 0.96 6.57
CA GLN A 82 -10.82 0.46 7.51
C GLN A 82 -11.59 1.58 8.22
N ALA A 83 -10.90 2.66 8.62
CA ALA A 83 -11.54 3.82 9.23
C ALA A 83 -12.50 4.51 8.25
N LEU A 84 -12.11 4.63 6.98
CA LEU A 84 -12.98 5.17 5.93
C LEU A 84 -14.18 4.26 5.64
N ASP A 85 -13.99 2.94 5.61
CA ASP A 85 -15.08 1.97 5.43
C ASP A 85 -16.09 2.04 6.58
N ALA A 86 -15.62 2.29 7.81
CA ALA A 86 -16.46 2.47 8.99
C ALA A 86 -17.04 3.88 9.13
N GLY A 87 -16.71 4.83 8.25
CA GLY A 87 -17.17 6.22 8.29
C GLY A 87 -16.45 7.12 9.30
N TYR A 88 -15.35 6.65 9.90
CA TYR A 88 -14.54 7.42 10.86
C TYR A 88 -13.53 8.33 10.14
N ALA A 89 -14.05 9.40 9.51
CA ALA A 89 -13.26 10.36 8.72
C ALA A 89 -12.09 10.98 9.50
N ALA A 90 -12.33 11.44 10.72
CA ALA A 90 -11.31 12.08 11.56
C ALA A 90 -10.15 11.12 11.88
N SER A 91 -10.44 9.85 12.17
CA SER A 91 -9.42 8.82 12.42
C SER A 91 -8.61 8.52 11.17
N ALA A 92 -9.26 8.41 10.01
CA ALA A 92 -8.55 8.21 8.73
C ALA A 92 -7.60 9.38 8.42
N LEU A 93 -8.01 10.62 8.67
CA LEU A 93 -7.19 11.81 8.47
C LEU A 93 -5.99 11.88 9.42
N GLN A 94 -6.14 11.41 10.66
CA GLN A 94 -5.02 11.35 11.61
C GLN A 94 -3.98 10.30 11.21
N LEU A 95 -4.40 9.21 10.58
CA LEU A 95 -3.51 8.16 10.07
C LEU A 95 -2.80 8.56 8.78
N TYR A 96 -3.40 9.46 7.99
CA TYR A 96 -2.81 9.98 6.76
C TYR A 96 -1.86 11.16 7.04
N THR A 97 -0.64 10.86 7.50
CA THR A 97 0.36 11.88 7.87
C THR A 97 1.27 12.35 6.73
N GLY A 98 1.02 11.94 5.49
CA GLY A 98 1.80 12.32 4.33
C GLY A 98 1.47 11.50 3.08
N VAL A 99 2.07 11.88 1.95
CA VAL A 99 1.77 11.26 0.66
C VAL A 99 2.23 9.81 0.63
N PHE A 100 1.26 8.91 0.51
CA PHE A 100 1.51 7.47 0.47
C PHE A 100 2.43 7.10 -0.70
N LEU A 101 3.58 6.50 -0.38
CA LEU A 101 4.60 6.08 -1.33
C LEU A 101 4.80 7.11 -2.47
N ALA A 102 5.03 8.38 -2.14
CA ALA A 102 5.02 9.51 -3.09
C ALA A 102 5.80 9.29 -4.40
N LYS A 103 6.86 8.47 -4.37
CA LYS A 103 7.74 8.18 -5.52
C LYS A 103 7.37 6.89 -6.27
N THR A 104 6.30 6.20 -5.87
CA THR A 104 5.86 4.98 -6.55
C THR A 104 5.39 5.30 -7.96
N GLU A 105 5.77 4.42 -8.87
CA GLU A 105 5.29 4.42 -10.25
C GLU A 105 4.46 3.15 -10.53
N SER A 106 4.08 2.41 -9.48
CA SER A 106 3.21 1.24 -9.63
C SER A 106 1.80 1.72 -10.00
N PRO A 107 1.24 1.27 -11.14
CA PRO A 107 -0.10 1.69 -11.55
C PRO A 107 -1.15 1.32 -10.50
N PHE A 108 -1.02 0.16 -9.86
CA PHE A 108 -1.93 -0.25 -8.79
C PHE A 108 -1.84 0.66 -7.57
N LEU A 109 -0.63 0.97 -7.11
CA LEU A 109 -0.45 1.81 -5.92
C LEU A 109 -0.81 3.28 -6.17
N CYS A 110 -0.57 3.78 -7.38
CA CYS A 110 -1.05 5.10 -7.80
C CYS A 110 -2.58 5.14 -7.79
N ALA A 111 -3.24 4.19 -8.46
CA ALA A 111 -4.70 4.14 -8.50
C ALA A 111 -5.31 3.96 -7.10
N TRP A 112 -4.69 3.15 -6.24
CA TRP A 112 -5.12 2.99 -4.86
C TRP A 112 -4.98 4.29 -4.06
N ARG A 113 -3.86 5.01 -4.20
CA ARG A 113 -3.65 6.33 -3.56
C ARG A 113 -4.70 7.34 -4.03
N ASP A 114 -4.93 7.44 -5.33
CA ASP A 114 -5.89 8.40 -5.89
C ASP A 114 -7.32 8.09 -5.39
N CYS A 115 -7.66 6.80 -5.25
CA CYS A 115 -8.93 6.37 -4.67
C CYS A 115 -9.05 6.74 -3.19
N LEU A 116 -8.00 6.48 -2.40
CA LEU A 116 -7.97 6.83 -0.98
C LEU A 116 -8.14 8.35 -0.79
N GLU A 117 -7.42 9.15 -1.58
CA GLU A 117 -7.47 10.62 -1.51
C GLU A 117 -8.85 11.17 -1.89
N SER A 118 -9.47 10.60 -2.92
CA SER A 118 -10.86 10.93 -3.27
C SER A 118 -11.82 10.62 -2.13
N ARG A 119 -11.68 9.45 -1.49
CA ARG A 119 -12.52 9.06 -0.35
C ARG A 119 -12.31 9.95 0.87
N LEU A 120 -11.06 10.35 1.15
CA LEU A 120 -10.74 11.29 2.22
C LEU A 120 -11.37 12.65 1.95
N SER A 121 -11.25 13.17 0.73
CA SER A 121 -11.84 14.45 0.32
C SER A 121 -13.36 14.45 0.49
N ASP A 122 -14.03 13.39 0.04
CA ASP A 122 -15.47 13.21 0.20
C ASP A 122 -15.88 13.15 1.68
N ALA A 123 -15.09 12.47 2.50
CA ALA A 123 -15.35 12.34 3.94
C ALA A 123 -15.22 13.70 4.65
N ILE A 124 -14.21 14.51 4.30
CA ILE A 124 -14.05 15.87 4.83
C ILE A 124 -15.25 16.73 4.42
N PHE A 125 -15.64 16.69 3.14
CA PHE A 125 -16.75 17.49 2.64
C PHE A 125 -18.07 17.19 3.37
N LYS A 126 -18.33 15.90 3.65
CA LYS A 126 -19.52 15.46 4.40
C LYS A 126 -19.50 15.88 5.87
N THR A 127 -18.33 16.03 6.46
CA THR A 127 -18.20 16.37 7.89
C THR A 127 -18.35 17.88 8.15
N GLN A 128 -18.38 18.73 7.11
CA GLN A 128 -18.44 20.20 7.19
C GLN A 128 -17.37 20.86 8.08
N GLU A 129 -16.34 20.11 8.49
CA GLU A 129 -15.25 20.63 9.32
C GLU A 129 -14.18 21.28 8.43
N THR A 130 -14.31 22.59 8.25
CA THR A 130 -13.41 23.43 7.45
C THR A 130 -11.94 23.33 7.89
N ASP A 131 -11.69 23.12 9.19
CA ASP A 131 -10.35 22.94 9.76
C ASP A 131 -9.64 21.65 9.28
N LEU A 132 -10.40 20.58 9.04
CA LEU A 132 -9.84 19.32 8.51
C LEU A 132 -9.46 19.46 7.03
N LEU A 133 -10.22 20.24 6.27
CA LEU A 133 -9.96 20.52 4.85
C LEU A 133 -8.65 21.32 4.67
N LEU A 134 -8.41 22.31 5.52
CA LEU A 134 -7.16 23.09 5.53
C LEU A 134 -5.93 22.23 5.85
N LYS A 135 -6.03 21.31 6.82
CA LYS A 135 -4.94 20.37 7.14
C LYS A 135 -4.69 19.39 6.00
N HIS A 136 -5.73 18.91 5.32
CA HIS A 136 -5.58 18.02 4.17
C HIS A 136 -4.82 18.73 3.04
N LEU A 137 -5.26 19.92 2.62
CA LEU A 137 -4.58 20.71 1.59
C LEU A 137 -3.12 21.03 1.93
N ALA A 138 -2.78 21.24 3.21
CA ALA A 138 -1.40 21.51 3.61
C ALA A 138 -0.43 20.33 3.38
N HIS A 139 -0.92 19.10 3.27
CA HIS A 139 -0.10 17.92 2.94
C HIS A 139 0.06 17.70 1.43
N PHE A 140 -0.63 18.50 0.60
CA PHE A 140 -0.67 18.40 -0.85
C PHE A 140 -0.43 19.79 -1.50
N PRO A 141 0.83 20.17 -1.78
CA PRO A 141 1.14 21.38 -2.55
C PRO A 141 0.84 21.24 -4.04
#